data_AF-A0A8S3K8P4-F1
#
_entry.id   AF-A0A8S3K8P4-F1
#
_cell.length_a   1.000
_cell.length_b   1.000
_cell.length_c   1.000
_cell.angle_alpha   90.00
_cell.angle_beta   90.00
_cell.angle_gamma   90.00
#
_symmetry.space_group_name_H-M   'P 1'
#
loop_
_entity.id
_entity.type
_entity.pdbx_description
1 polymer ?
#
loop_
_entity_poly.entity_id
_entity_poly.type
_entity_poly.pdbx_seq_one_letter_code
_entity_poly.pdbx_strand_id
1 'polypeptide(L)'
;WEAVSSRIVTARIECRPVPITIIAVYAPINPSNGVKNDIETCDEFYKTLQAAIDKTHKSDMIMIMSDFNARVGVEQANTAG
;
A
#
# COMPACT_ATOMS: atom_id res chain seq x y z
N TRP A 1 -10.40 6.02 -9.81
CA TRP A 1 -9.64 5.13 -8.93
C TRP A 1 -9.83 3.70 -9.44
N GLU A 2 -8.87 2.82 -9.21
CA GLU A 2 -8.85 1.41 -9.65
C GLU A 2 -8.37 0.54 -8.48
N ALA A 3 -9.10 -0.55 -8.18
CA ALA A 3 -8.64 -1.57 -7.24
C ALA A 3 -7.72 -2.55 -7.98
N VAL A 4 -6.41 -2.48 -7.72
CA VAL A 4 -5.40 -3.35 -8.35
C VAL A 4 -5.37 -4.72 -7.68
N SER A 5 -5.56 -4.76 -6.37
CA SER A 5 -5.73 -5.99 -5.59
C SER A 5 -6.49 -5.69 -4.29
N SER A 6 -6.74 -6.71 -3.46
CA SER A 6 -7.32 -6.52 -2.11
C SER A 6 -6.45 -5.65 -1.19
N ARG A 7 -5.19 -5.39 -1.57
CA ARG A 7 -4.21 -4.64 -0.78
C ARG A 7 -3.67 -3.40 -1.47
N ILE A 8 -4.06 -3.13 -2.72
CA ILE A 8 -3.52 -2.01 -3.50
C ILE A 8 -4.66 -1.32 -4.25
N VAL A 9 -4.80 -0.01 -4.03
CA VAL A 9 -5.73 0.85 -4.77
C VAL A 9 -4.95 2.01 -5.37
N THR A 10 -5.29 2.39 -6.59
CA THR A 10 -4.69 3.54 -7.27
C THR A 10 -5.74 4.59 -7.60
N ALA A 11 -5.34 5.86 -7.54
CA ALA A 11 -6.19 6.97 -7.93
C ALA A 11 -5.35 8.05 -8.59
N ARG A 12 -5.73 8.45 -9.80
CA ARG A 12 -5.16 9.61 -10.48
C ARG A 12 -6.03 10.82 -10.21
N ILE A 13 -5.40 11.90 -9.75
CA ILE A 13 -6.01 13.20 -9.52
C ILE A 13 -5.45 14.14 -10.58
N GLU A 14 -6.32 14.62 -11.46
CA GLU A 14 -5.98 15.64 -12.45
C GLU A 14 -5.93 17.00 -11.75
N CYS A 15 -4.72 17.46 -11.42
CA CYS A 15 -4.49 18.78 -10.84
C CYS A 15 -3.38 19.54 -11.57
N ARG A 16 -3.30 20.84 -11.33
CA ARG A 16 -2.25 21.71 -11.88
C ARG A 16 -1.25 22.06 -10.78
N PRO A 17 0.05 22.18 -11.09
CA PRO A 17 0.65 22.10 -12.43
C PRO A 17 0.89 20.68 -12.96
N VAL A 18 0.84 19.65 -12.12
CA VAL A 18 1.16 18.25 -12.48
C VAL A 18 0.08 17.31 -11.90
N PRO A 19 -0.44 16.33 -12.67
CA PRO A 19 -1.33 15.30 -12.15
C PRO A 19 -0.64 14.45 -11.08
N ILE A 20 -1.42 13.96 -10.10
CA ILE A 20 -0.91 13.13 -9.01
C ILE A 20 -1.50 11.74 -9.14
N THR A 21 -0.66 10.72 -9.14
CA THR A 21 -1.11 9.33 -9.01
C THR A 21 -0.80 8.84 -7.60
N ILE A 22 -1.86 8.56 -6.84
CA ILE A 22 -1.80 7.99 -5.51
C ILE A 22 -1.88 6.47 -5.64
N ILE A 23 -0.94 5.77 -5.02
CA ILE A 23 -0.93 4.32 -4.87
C ILE A 23 -1.03 4.03 -3.38
N ALA A 24 -2.23 3.69 -2.90
CA ALA A 24 -2.42 3.33 -1.51
C ALA A 24 -2.25 1.81 -1.34
N VAL A 25 -1.42 1.41 -0.37
CA VAL A 25 -0.99 0.02 -0.15
C VAL A 25 -1.28 -0.44 1.28
N TYR A 26 -1.68 -1.69 1.42
CA TYR A 26 -1.81 -2.39 2.70
C TYR A 26 -0.81 -3.54 2.74
N ALA A 27 0.34 -3.31 3.39
CA ALA A 27 1.45 -4.24 3.38
C ALA A 27 1.04 -5.64 3.91
N PRO A 28 1.59 -6.74 3.34
CA PRO A 28 1.43 -8.07 3.88
C PRO A 28 2.08 -8.19 5.26
N ILE A 29 1.58 -9.10 6.10
CA ILE A 29 2.19 -9.39 7.40
C ILE A 29 3.57 -10.01 7.13
N ASN A 30 4.61 -9.52 7.79
CA ASN A 30 5.97 -10.05 7.61
C ASN A 30 5.98 -11.57 7.92
N PRO A 31 6.49 -12.43 7.02
CA PRO A 31 6.59 -13.88 7.22
C PRO A 31 7.57 -14.18 8.37
N SER A 32 7.10 -13.99 9.60
CA SER A 32 7.90 -14.07 10.82
C SER A 32 8.31 -15.51 11.15
N ASN A 33 7.74 -16.48 10.43
CA ASN A 33 7.84 -17.92 10.70
C ASN A 33 8.40 -18.72 9.51
N GLY A 34 8.83 -18.08 8.42
CA GLY A 34 9.39 -18.78 7.25
C GLY A 34 8.40 -19.73 6.55
N VAL A 35 7.09 -19.55 6.77
CA VAL A 35 6.06 -20.31 6.07
C VAL A 35 6.11 -19.92 4.59
N LYS A 36 6.37 -20.89 3.70
CA LYS A 36 6.53 -20.66 2.26
C LYS A 36 5.38 -19.85 1.65
N ASN A 37 4.14 -20.13 2.05
CA ASN A 37 2.96 -19.43 1.54
C ASN A 37 2.97 -17.94 1.90
N ASP A 38 3.48 -17.57 3.08
CA ASP A 38 3.54 -16.17 3.51
C ASP A 38 4.62 -15.41 2.72
N ILE A 39 5.74 -16.08 2.39
CA ILE A 39 6.80 -15.54 1.54
C ILE A 39 6.30 -15.33 0.10
N GLU A 40 5.63 -16.33 -0.48
CA GLU A 40 5.05 -16.23 -1.84
C GLU A 40 4.02 -15.10 -1.92
N THR A 41 3.18 -14.95 -0.89
CA THR A 41 2.22 -13.85 -0.79
C THR A 41 2.90 -12.49 -0.74
N CYS A 42 4.03 -12.36 -0.03
CA CYS A 42 4.84 -11.15 -0.02
C CYS A 42 5.43 -10.84 -1.41
N ASP A 43 6.00 -11.83 -2.07
CA ASP A 43 6.59 -11.66 -3.40
C ASP A 43 5.54 -11.23 -4.44
N GLU A 44 4.37 -11.86 -4.43
CA GLU A 44 3.26 -11.49 -5.30
C GLU A 44 2.76 -10.06 -5.03
N PHE A 45 2.71 -9.65 -3.76
CA PHE A 45 2.36 -8.28 -3.38
C PHE A 45 3.35 -7.27 -3.97
N TYR A 46 4.67 -7.49 -3.81
CA TYR A 46 5.68 -6.56 -4.33
C TYR A 46 5.74 -6.53 -5.85
N LYS A 47 5.53 -7.67 -6.53
CA LYS A 47 5.38 -7.72 -8.00
C LYS A 47 4.17 -6.90 -8.47
N THR A 48 3.04 -7.06 -7.80
CA THR A 48 1.81 -6.32 -8.13
C THR A 48 1.97 -4.82 -7.89
N LEU A 49 2.65 -4.44 -6.80
CA LEU A 49 2.97 -3.04 -6.52
C LEU A 49 3.87 -2.43 -7.59
N GLN A 50 4.92 -3.15 -8.01
CA GLN A 50 5.80 -2.69 -9.08
C GLN A 50 5.03 -2.49 -10.39
N ALA A 51 4.16 -3.43 -10.75
CA ALA A 51 3.33 -3.30 -11.95
C ALA A 51 2.39 -2.08 -11.88
N ALA A 52 1.85 -1.74 -10.70
CA ALA A 52 1.03 -0.54 -10.51
C ALA A 52 1.84 0.75 -10.68
N ILE A 53 3.08 0.79 -10.17
CA ILE A 53 4.02 1.90 -10.37
C ILE A 53 4.34 2.04 -11.87
N ASP A 54 4.65 0.93 -12.55
CA ASP A 54 5.05 0.93 -13.96
C ASP A 54 3.91 1.34 -14.90
N LYS A 55 2.66 1.06 -14.53
CA LYS A 55 1.45 1.50 -15.27
C LYS A 55 1.20 3.01 -15.16
N THR A 56 1.82 3.68 -14.19
CA THR A 56 1.61 5.11 -13.96
C THR A 56 2.28 5.94 -15.06
N HIS A 57 1.64 7.06 -15.44
CA HIS A 57 2.21 7.97 -16.43
C HIS A 57 3.49 8.61 -15.89
N LYS A 58 4.58 8.59 -16.68
CA LYS A 58 5.89 9.14 -16.28
C LYS A 58 5.87 10.64 -15.93
N SER A 59 4.86 11.36 -16.41
CA SER A 59 4.67 12.79 -16.13
C SER A 59 4.00 13.07 -14.78
N ASP A 60 3.40 12.05 -14.17
CA ASP A 60 2.64 12.23 -12.94
C ASP A 60 3.58 12.25 -11.73
N MET A 61 3.20 13.02 -10.71
CA MET A 61 3.79 12.87 -9.39
C MET A 61 3.23 11.59 -8.75
N ILE A 62 4.09 10.61 -8.49
CA ILE A 62 3.70 9.36 -7.82
C ILE A 62 3.77 9.55 -6.31
N MET A 63 2.66 9.28 -5.63
CA MET A 63 2.57 9.27 -4.17
C MET A 63 2.17 7.87 -3.70
N ILE A 64 3.11 7.14 -3.11
CA ILE A 64 2.83 5.83 -2.50
C ILE A 64 2.49 6.07 -1.03
N MET A 65 1.29 5.66 -0.62
CA MET A 65 0.80 5.81 0.74
C MET A 65 0.56 4.43 1.33
N SER A 66 1.14 4.13 2.49
CA SER A 66 0.81 2.90 3.22
C SER A 66 -0.32 3.17 4.22
N ASP A 67 -0.79 2.11 4.84
CA ASP A 67 -1.95 2.10 5.71
C ASP A 67 -1.98 3.25 6.76
N PHE A 68 -3.09 3.99 6.76
CA PHE A 68 -3.45 4.96 7.80
C PHE A 68 -3.91 4.30 9.11
N ASN A 69 -4.08 2.96 9.15
CA ASN A 69 -4.61 2.17 10.27
C ASN A 69 -3.61 1.98 11.42
N ALA A 70 -2.68 2.93 11.64
CA ALA A 70 -1.92 3.05 12.87
C ALA A 70 -2.87 3.43 14.02
N ARG A 71 -3.70 2.46 14.44
CA ARG A 71 -4.63 2.53 15.59
C ARG A 71 -5.36 3.87 15.70
N VAL A 72 -6.26 4.18 14.77
CA VAL A 72 -7.36 5.11 15.07
C VAL A 72 -8.28 4.41 16.09
N GLY A 73 -7.98 4.56 17.39
CA GLY A 73 -8.95 4.22 18.45
C GLY A 73 -8.51 3.28 19.57
N VAL A 74 -7.22 2.98 19.76
CA VAL A 74 -6.81 2.29 21.00
C VAL A 74 -5.70 3.08 21.67
N GLU A 75 -6.06 3.98 22.58
CA GLU A 75 -5.18 4.39 23.67
C GLU A 75 -4.59 3.12 24.29
N GLN A 76 -3.26 3.03 24.36
CA GLN A 76 -2.66 2.10 25.31
C GLN A 76 -2.94 2.66 26.71
N ALA A 77 -4.13 2.38 27.25
CA ALA A 77 -4.34 2.47 28.68
C ALA A 77 -3.41 1.43 29.30
N ASN A 78 -2.25 1.89 29.77
CA ASN A 78 -1.37 1.15 30.64
C ASN A 78 -2.20 0.62 31.81
N THR A 79 -2.61 -0.64 31.75
CA THR A 79 -3.02 -1.36 32.95
C THR A 79 -1.73 -1.83 33.60
N ALA A 80 -1.13 -0.93 34.38
CA ALA A 80 -0.17 -1.33 35.40
C ALA A 80 -0.98 -2.06 36.49
N GLY A 81 -0.90 -3.39 36.49
CA GLY A 81 -1.30 -4.26 37.59
C GLY A 81 -0.06 -4.73 38.33
#